data_AF-A0A251XI82-F1
#
_entry.id   AF-A0A251XI82-F1
#
_cell.length_a   1.000
_cell.length_b   1.000
_cell.length_c   1.000
_cell.angle_alpha   90.00
_cell.angle_beta   90.00
_cell.angle_gamma   90.00
#
_symmetry.space_group_name_H-M   'P 1'
#
loop_
_entity.id
_entity.type
_entity.pdbx_description
1 polymer ?
#
loop_
_entity_poly.entity_id
_entity_poly.type
_entity_poly.pdbx_seq_one_letter_code
_entity_poly.pdbx_strand_id
1 'polypeptide(L)' 'MSDYGLVIALATAAQESTLRNLDWGDRDSIGLFQQRPSQGWGKPEQLHDPYYAARAFFGGPVNPNPGLTAGLLDTAGGSR' A
#
# COMPACT_ATOMS: atom_id res chain seq x y z
N MET A 1 -6.81 13.23 5.29
CA MET A 1 -6.93 12.41 4.07
C MET A 1 -8.20 12.83 3.37
N SER A 2 -8.18 13.10 2.06
CA SER A 2 -9.38 13.49 1.32
C SER A 2 -10.21 12.27 0.95
N ASP A 3 -11.51 12.45 0.70
CA ASP A 3 -12.40 11.39 0.19
C ASP A 3 -11.86 10.78 -1.12
N TYR A 4 -11.15 11.57 -1.92
CA TYR A 4 -10.50 11.12 -3.14
C TYR A 4 -9.38 10.08 -2.87
N GLY A 5 -8.61 10.25 -1.80
CA GLY A 5 -7.59 9.27 -1.40
C GLY A 5 -8.20 7.93 -1.01
N LEU A 6 -9.36 7.94 -0.36
CA LEU A 6 -10.10 6.71 -0.03
C LEU A 6 -10.61 6.00 -1.29
N VAL A 7 -11.14 6.75 -2.25
CA VAL A 7 -11.57 6.19 -3.55
C VAL A 7 -10.40 5.55 -4.28
N ILE A 8 -9.24 6.20 -4.33
CA ILE A 8 -8.02 5.62 -4.93
C ILE A 8 -7.65 4.31 -4.24
N ALA A 9 -7.56 4.30 -2.90
CA ALA A 9 -7.19 3.09 -2.17
C ALA A 9 -8.16 1.93 -2.40
N LEU A 10 -9.47 2.20 -2.40
CA LEU A 10 -10.49 1.19 -2.67
C LEU A 10 -10.42 0.68 -4.12
N ALA A 11 -10.25 1.58 -5.10
CA ALA A 11 -10.12 1.22 -6.50
C ALA A 11 -8.85 0.39 -6.75
N THR A 12 -7.71 0.79 -6.17
CA THR A 12 -6.46 0.02 -6.26
C THR A 12 -6.62 -1.35 -5.62
N ALA A 13 -7.13 -1.45 -4.40
CA ALA A 13 -7.31 -2.75 -3.75
C ALA A 13 -8.31 -3.65 -4.52
N ALA A 14 -9.34 -3.07 -5.13
CA ALA A 14 -10.24 -3.81 -6.00
C ALA A 14 -9.54 -4.33 -7.27
N GLN A 15 -8.70 -3.49 -7.90
CA GLN A 15 -7.97 -3.87 -9.10
C GLN A 15 -6.88 -4.91 -8.84
N GLU A 16 -6.14 -4.75 -7.75
CA GLU A 16 -4.97 -5.59 -7.43
C GLU A 16 -5.38 -6.93 -6.81
N SER A 17 -6.44 -6.97 -6.00
CA SER A 17 -6.79 -8.16 -5.23
C SER A 17 -8.28 -8.50 -5.19
N THR A 18 -9.13 -7.75 -5.91
CA THR A 18 -10.60 -7.85 -5.78
C THR A 18 -11.03 -7.63 -4.31
N LEU A 19 -10.36 -6.71 -3.61
CA LEU A 19 -10.58 -6.41 -2.18
C LEU A 19 -10.32 -7.60 -1.24
N ARG A 20 -9.49 -8.56 -1.63
CA ARG A 20 -9.12 -9.71 -0.80
C ARG A 20 -7.71 -9.55 -0.27
N ASN A 21 -7.50 -9.83 1.00
CA ASN A 21 -6.16 -9.80 1.58
C ASN A 21 -5.42 -11.11 1.24
N LEU A 22 -4.86 -11.19 0.03
CA LEU A 22 -4.24 -12.40 -0.51
C LEU A 22 -2.87 -12.66 0.12
N ASP A 23 -2.55 -13.93 0.30
CA ASP A 23 -1.24 -14.41 0.73
C ASP A 23 -0.29 -14.77 -0.43
N TRP A 24 -0.74 -14.49 -1.66
CA TRP A 24 0.00 -14.72 -2.89
C TRP A 24 -0.37 -13.64 -3.92
N GLY A 25 0.37 -13.62 -5.02
CA GLY A 25 0.24 -12.64 -6.08
C GLY A 25 1.27 -12.83 -7.18
N ASP A 26 1.41 -11.84 -8.06
CA ASP A 26 2.53 -11.83 -9.01
C ASP A 26 3.87 -11.75 -8.25
N ARG A 27 4.79 -12.66 -8.56
CA ARG A 27 6.10 -12.82 -7.90
C ARG A 27 6.00 -13.05 -6.40
N ASP A 28 6.28 -12.04 -5.58
CA ASP A 28 6.21 -12.06 -4.11
C ASP A 28 5.21 -11.02 -3.58
N SER A 29 4.25 -10.60 -4.41
CA SER A 29 3.22 -9.63 -4.00
C SER A 29 2.28 -10.22 -2.96
N ILE A 30 1.94 -9.42 -1.94
CA ILE A 30 1.10 -9.83 -0.80
C ILE A 30 0.07 -8.74 -0.50
N GLY A 31 -1.09 -9.17 -0.02
CA GLY A 31 -2.09 -8.34 0.61
C GLY A 31 -2.97 -7.54 -0.34
N LEU A 32 -3.76 -6.62 0.24
CA LEU A 32 -4.80 -5.85 -0.46
C LEU A 32 -4.28 -5.06 -1.67
N PHE A 33 -3.07 -4.50 -1.55
CA PHE A 33 -2.45 -3.64 -2.55
C PHE A 33 -1.38 -4.36 -3.37
N GLN A 34 -1.28 -5.69 -3.24
CA GLN A 34 -0.26 -6.52 -3.93
C GLN A 34 1.15 -5.92 -3.83
N GLN A 35 1.52 -5.53 -2.60
CA GLN A 35 2.81 -4.92 -2.30
C GLN A 35 3.91 -5.99 -2.28
N ARG A 36 5.10 -5.63 -2.75
CA ARG A 36 6.24 -6.58 -2.87
C ARG A 36 7.27 -6.36 -1.76
N PRO A 37 7.52 -7.34 -0.87
CA PRO A 37 8.61 -7.28 0.11
C PRO A 37 9.97 -7.02 -0.54
N SER A 38 10.26 -7.66 -1.68
CA SER A 38 11.51 -7.44 -2.43
C SER A 38 11.71 -6.02 -2.95
N GLN A 39 10.67 -5.17 -2.94
CA GLN A 39 10.73 -3.76 -3.32
C GLN A 39 10.71 -2.82 -2.12
N GLY A 40 10.83 -3.35 -0.90
CA GLY A 40 10.93 -2.54 0.32
C GLY A 40 9.60 -2.19 0.98
N TRP A 41 8.46 -2.68 0.48
CA TRP A 41 7.12 -2.34 1.01
C TRP A 41 6.85 -2.86 2.44
N GLY A 42 7.68 -3.76 2.95
CA GLY A 42 7.53 -4.37 4.28
C GLY A 42 7.93 -5.85 4.24
N LYS A 43 7.99 -6.49 5.42
CA LYS A 43 8.15 -7.95 5.50
C LYS A 43 6.84 -8.64 5.10
N PRO A 44 6.89 -9.90 4.60
CA PRO A 44 5.68 -10.66 4.26
C PRO A 44 4.60 -10.62 5.34
N GLU A 45 4.98 -10.83 6.60
CA GLU A 45 4.07 -10.86 7.74
C GLU A 45 3.39 -9.51 7.99
N GLN A 46 4.08 -8.42 7.67
CA GLN A 46 3.55 -7.07 7.78
C GLN A 46 2.56 -6.77 6.65
N LEU A 47 2.80 -7.27 5.44
CA LEU A 47 1.91 -7.04 4.30
C LEU A 47 0.59 -7.80 4.38
N HIS A 48 0.52 -8.87 5.18
CA HIS A 48 -0.75 -9.50 5.55
C HIS A 48 -1.57 -8.67 6.54
N ASP A 49 -0.99 -7.70 7.25
CA ASP A 49 -1.77 -6.78 8.07
C ASP A 49 -2.33 -5.65 7.19
N PRO A 50 -3.65 -5.61 6.95
CA PRO A 50 -4.25 -4.59 6.08
C PRO A 50 -4.04 -3.16 6.62
N TYR A 51 -3.84 -2.97 7.93
CA TYR A 51 -3.53 -1.65 8.50
C TYR A 51 -2.10 -1.22 8.20
N TYR A 52 -1.15 -2.15 8.24
CA TYR A 52 0.22 -1.88 7.80
C TYR A 52 0.24 -1.58 6.30
N ALA A 53 -0.36 -2.46 5.49
CA ALA A 53 -0.40 -2.33 4.03
C ALA A 53 -1.04 -1.02 3.58
N ALA A 54 -2.15 -0.61 4.23
CA ALA A 54 -2.80 0.67 3.96
C ALA A 54 -1.94 1.87 4.35
N ARG A 55 -1.28 1.86 5.52
CA ARG A 55 -0.38 2.95 5.91
C ARG A 55 0.82 3.07 4.97
N ALA A 56 1.38 1.96 4.52
CA ALA A 56 2.44 1.95 3.51
C ALA A 56 1.91 2.49 2.17
N PHE A 57 0.74 2.04 1.72
CA PHE A 57 0.11 2.51 0.47
C PHE A 57 -0.13 4.02 0.47
N PHE A 58 -0.71 4.56 1.54
CA PHE A 58 -0.94 6.00 1.66
C PHE A 58 0.37 6.78 1.81
N GLY A 59 1.36 6.23 2.52
CA GLY A 59 2.63 6.89 2.75
C GLY A 59 2.50 8.09 3.71
N GLY A 60 3.36 9.09 3.52
CA GLY A 60 3.36 10.31 4.31
C GLY A 60 3.75 10.10 5.78
N PRO A 61 3.24 10.93 6.72
CA PRO A 61 3.64 10.91 8.13
C PRO A 61 3.38 9.59 8.87
N VAL A 62 2.48 8.75 8.35
CA VAL A 62 2.09 7.48 8.96
C VAL A 62 2.74 6.27 8.29
N ASN A 63 3.59 6.52 7.28
CA ASN A 63 4.29 5.49 6.54
C ASN A 63 5.15 4.63 7.50
N PRO A 64 4.94 3.30 7.57
CA PRO A 64 5.73 2.42 8.42
C PRO A 64 7.12 2.06 7.84
N ASN A 65 7.44 2.43 6.61
CA ASN A 65 8.74 2.19 5.96
C ASN A 65 9.31 3.45 5.24
N PRO A 66 9.40 4.59 5.95
CA PRO A 66 9.79 5.86 5.32
C PRO A 66 11.19 5.77 4.71
N GLY A 67 11.34 6.32 3.50
CA GLY A 67 12.60 6.34 2.75
C GLY A 67 12.92 5.05 1.98
N LEU A 68 12.13 3.98 2.16
CA LEU A 68 12.25 2.75 1.36
C LEU A 68 11.29 2.74 0.18
N THR A 69 10.04 3.14 0.41
CA THR A 69 9.01 3.26 -0.64
C THR A 69 8.23 4.55 -0.47
N ALA A 70 7.88 5.18 -1.60
CA ALA A 70 7.01 6.34 -1.63
C ALA A 70 5.55 5.89 -1.80
N GLY A 71 4.68 6.26 -0.86
CA GLY A 71 3.24 6.02 -0.95
C GLY A 71 2.52 7.08 -1.79
N LEU A 72 1.20 6.96 -1.87
CA LEU A 72 0.35 7.87 -2.64
C LEU A 72 0.56 9.35 -2.28
N LEU A 73 0.64 9.66 -0.98
CA LEU A 73 0.79 11.03 -0.48
C LEU A 73 2.22 11.57 -0.68
N ASP A 74 3.21 10.70 -0.87
CA ASP A 74 4.61 11.07 -1.09
C ASP A 74 4.88 11.41 -2.57
N THR A 75 4.08 10.86 -3.50
CA THR A 75 4.28 10.98 -4.95
C THR A 75 3.30 11.95 -5.61
N ALA A 76 2.06 12.01 -5.12
CA ALA A 76 1.02 12.86 -5.67
C ALA A 76 1.11 14.30 -5.13
N GLY A 77 2.18 15.03 -5.48
CA GLY A 77 2.22 16.50 -5.43
C GLY A 77 1.71 17.20 -4.15
N GLY A 78 1.72 16.54 -2.99
CA GLY A 78 1.16 17.02 -1.71
C GLY A 78 1.96 18.14 -1.03
N SER A 79 2.75 18.86 -1.81
CA SER A 79 3.45 20.10 -1.47
C SER A 79 3.02 21.20 -2.45
N ARG A 80 1.71 21.43 -2.59
CA ARG A 80 1.14 22.69 -3.09
C ARG A 80 -0.20 22.96 -2.41
#